data_AF-A0A317KLZ8-F1
#
_entry.id   AF-A0A317KLZ8-F1
#
_cell.length_a   1.000
_cell.length_b   1.000
_cell.length_c   1.000
_cell.angle_alpha   90.00
_cell.angle_beta   90.00
_cell.angle_gamma   90.00
#
_symmetry.space_group_name_H-M   'P 1'
#
loop_
_entity.id
_entity.type
_entity.pdbx_description
1 polymer ?
#
loop_
_entity_poly.entity_id
_entity_poly.type
_entity_poly.pdbx_seq_one_letter_code
_entity_poly.pdbx_strand_id
1 'polypeptide(L)'
;MRELAGLSRGEYREARELLDQVVDELGLPELPDDDQAVWEVVVAYARRLVSGAIAPVDGAHAIAAYAGSLAFPEPLTTFAFLADLWEDNAAKRAQLEQDMVREAEAMLRGMGD
;
A
#
# COMPACT_ATOMS: atom_id res chain seq x y z
N MET A 1 25.38 10.16 -5.30
CA MET A 1 25.18 8.82 -4.71
C MET A 1 24.29 9.01 -3.49
N ARG A 2 23.08 8.46 -3.50
CA ARG A 2 22.10 8.59 -2.41
C ARG A 2 21.92 7.18 -1.86
N GLU A 3 22.66 6.83 -0.82
CA GLU A 3 22.53 5.55 -0.14
C GLU A 3 21.19 5.55 0.60
N LEU A 4 20.26 4.71 0.15
CA LEU A 4 19.18 4.23 1.00
C LEU A 4 19.84 3.28 1.99
N ALA A 5 20.07 3.75 3.22
CA ALA A 5 20.55 2.93 4.32
C ALA A 5 19.46 1.91 4.69
N GLY A 6 19.37 0.83 3.91
CA GLY A 6 18.57 -0.33 4.26
C GLY A 6 19.28 -1.10 5.36
N LEU A 7 18.57 -1.34 6.48
CA LEU A 7 19.04 -2.23 7.54
C LEU A 7 19.43 -3.58 6.94
N SER A 8 20.59 -4.10 7.33
CA SER A 8 20.97 -5.48 7.05
C SER A 8 19.97 -6.44 7.70
N ARG A 9 19.91 -7.70 7.23
CA ARG A 9 18.97 -8.69 7.80
C ARG A 9 19.16 -8.93 9.31
N GLY A 10 20.37 -8.76 9.83
CA GLY A 10 20.65 -8.84 11.26
C GLY A 10 20.06 -7.65 12.01
N GLU A 11 20.31 -6.43 11.51
CA GLU A 11 19.78 -5.19 12.08
C GLU A 11 18.24 -5.13 11.99
N TYR A 12 17.61 -5.77 10.99
CA TYR A 12 16.15 -5.88 10.90
C TYR A 12 15.56 -6.73 12.04
N ARG A 13 16.20 -7.84 12.40
CA ARG A 13 15.75 -8.68 13.53
C ARG A 13 15.91 -7.95 14.85
N GLU A 14 17.07 -7.32 15.06
CA GLU A 14 17.35 -6.57 16.29
C GLU A 14 16.40 -5.37 16.45
N ALA A 15 16.08 -4.67 15.35
CA ALA A 15 15.08 -3.62 15.36
C ALA A 15 13.66 -4.14 15.68
N ARG A 16 13.30 -5.34 15.21
CA ARG A 16 12.01 -5.98 15.55
C ARG A 16 11.92 -6.30 17.04
N GLU A 17 12.94 -6.93 17.59
CA GLU A 17 13.00 -7.29 19.02
C GLU A 17 12.93 -6.03 19.92
N LEU A 18 13.63 -4.96 19.55
CA LEU A 18 13.56 -3.68 20.27
C LEU A 18 12.18 -3.03 20.17
N LEU A 19 11.53 -3.09 19.01
CA LEU A 19 10.19 -2.55 18.83
C LEU A 19 9.17 -3.29 19.72
N ASP A 20 9.24 -4.63 19.75
CA ASP A 20 8.37 -5.46 20.57
C ASP A 20 8.54 -5.12 22.06
N GLN A 21 9.78 -4.95 22.52
CA GLN A 21 10.06 -4.53 23.89
C GLN A 21 9.45 -3.16 24.22
N VAL A 22 9.56 -2.17 23.32
CA VAL A 22 8.96 -0.84 23.56
C VAL A 22 7.44 -0.89 23.59
N VAL A 23 6.81 -1.71 22.75
CA VAL A 23 5.34 -1.91 22.76
C VAL A 23 4.87 -2.47 24.09
N ASP A 24 5.57 -3.47 24.61
CA ASP A 24 5.31 -4.06 25.92
C ASP A 24 5.51 -3.04 27.05
N GLU A 25 6.62 -2.29 27.04
CA GLU A 25 6.93 -1.29 28.06
C GLU A 25 5.93 -0.14 28.09
N LEU A 26 5.40 0.26 26.93
CA LEU A 26 4.41 1.33 26.81
C LEU A 26 2.97 0.85 27.03
N GLY A 27 2.74 -0.46 27.19
CA GLY A 27 1.41 -1.05 27.33
C GLY A 27 0.51 -0.78 26.12
N LEU A 28 1.11 -0.72 24.93
CA LEU A 28 0.39 -0.51 23.69
C LEU A 28 -0.36 -1.79 23.28
N PRO A 29 -1.43 -1.68 22.47
CA PRO A 29 -2.06 -2.85 21.87
C PRO A 29 -1.05 -3.68 21.08
N GLU A 30 -1.34 -4.97 20.93
CA GLU A 30 -0.53 -5.88 20.11
C GLU A 30 -0.36 -5.30 18.70
N LEU A 31 0.87 -5.41 18.19
CA LEU A 31 1.16 -4.96 16.83
C LEU A 31 0.41 -5.81 15.81
N PRO A 32 0.00 -5.23 14.68
CA PRO A 32 -0.61 -6.00 13.61
C PRO A 32 0.34 -7.12 13.14
N ASP A 33 -0.23 -8.24 12.72
CA ASP A 33 0.53 -9.23 11.96
C ASP A 33 0.96 -8.67 10.58
N ASP A 34 1.81 -9.41 9.88
CA ASP A 34 2.39 -8.95 8.61
C ASP A 34 1.31 -8.60 7.57
N ASP A 35 0.23 -9.39 7.49
CA ASP A 35 -0.86 -9.17 6.54
C ASP A 35 -1.68 -7.93 6.92
N GLN A 36 -2.02 -7.79 8.21
CA GLN A 36 -2.70 -6.61 8.75
C GLN A 36 -1.89 -5.33 8.51
N ALA A 37 -0.57 -5.38 8.74
CA ALA A 37 0.30 -4.24 8.52
C ALA A 37 0.34 -3.84 7.03
N VAL A 38 0.40 -4.82 6.13
CA VAL A 38 0.35 -4.56 4.68
C VAL A 38 -0.99 -3.96 4.27
N TRP A 39 -2.11 -4.46 4.81
CA TRP A 39 -3.43 -3.90 4.55
C TRP A 39 -3.56 -2.45 5.02
N GLU A 40 -3.04 -2.10 6.19
CA GLU A 40 -3.02 -0.71 6.68
C GLU A 40 -2.24 0.22 5.72
N VAL A 41 -1.11 -0.24 5.19
CA VAL A 41 -0.33 0.52 4.19
C VAL A 41 -1.13 0.71 2.90
N VAL A 42 -1.75 -0.34 2.39
CA VAL A 42 -2.59 -0.29 1.18
C VAL A 42 -3.77 0.68 1.36
N VAL A 43 -4.46 0.60 2.50
CA VAL A 43 -5.55 1.52 2.87
C VAL A 43 -5.06 2.96 2.95
N ALA A 44 -3.87 3.20 3.51
CA ALA A 44 -3.29 4.53 3.58
C ALA A 44 -3.04 5.12 2.17
N TYR A 45 -2.55 4.32 1.21
CA TYR A 45 -2.42 4.78 -0.18
C TYR A 45 -3.77 5.04 -0.85
N ALA A 46 -4.78 4.18 -0.63
CA ALA A 46 -6.12 4.39 -1.15
C ALA A 46 -6.76 5.69 -0.64
N ARG A 47 -6.60 6.01 0.64
CA ARG A 47 -7.04 7.29 1.22
C ARG A 47 -6.34 8.48 0.56
N ARG A 48 -5.04 8.35 0.24
CA ARG A 48 -4.27 9.40 -0.44
C ARG A 48 -4.71 9.59 -1.90
N LEU A 49 -5.04 8.49 -2.59
CA LEU A 49 -5.66 8.48 -3.92
C LEU A 49 -6.98 9.27 -3.91
N VAL A 50 -7.91 8.91 -3.03
CA VAL A 50 -9.24 9.53 -2.94
C VAL A 50 -9.17 11.01 -2.55
N SER A 51 -8.24 11.38 -1.66
CA SER A 51 -8.05 12.78 -1.25
C SER A 51 -7.26 13.62 -2.27
N GLY A 52 -6.71 13.02 -3.32
CA GLY A 52 -5.85 13.70 -4.30
C GLY A 52 -4.47 14.09 -3.74
N ALA A 53 -4.06 13.51 -2.61
CA ALA A 53 -2.75 13.77 -1.98
C ALA A 53 -1.59 13.05 -2.70
N ILE A 54 -1.89 12.20 -3.68
CA ILE A 54 -0.94 11.52 -4.57
C ILE A 54 -1.57 11.43 -5.96
N ALA A 55 -0.76 11.44 -7.02
CA ALA A 55 -1.26 11.20 -8.37
C ALA A 55 -1.84 9.77 -8.47
N PRO A 56 -2.95 9.56 -9.20
CA PRO A 56 -3.61 8.26 -9.17
C PRO A 56 -2.74 7.10 -9.65
N VAL A 57 -1.94 7.30 -10.70
CA VAL A 57 -1.03 6.26 -11.21
C VAL A 57 0.07 5.89 -10.21
N ASP A 58 0.64 6.87 -9.50
CA ASP A 58 1.63 6.62 -8.46
C ASP A 58 1.02 5.85 -7.28
N GLY A 59 -0.22 6.21 -6.90
CA GLY A 59 -0.98 5.47 -5.89
C GLY A 59 -1.30 4.05 -6.31
N ALA A 60 -1.70 3.83 -7.58
CA ALA A 60 -2.00 2.51 -8.13
C ALA A 60 -0.76 1.61 -8.11
N HIS A 61 0.41 2.11 -8.54
CA HIS A 61 1.67 1.37 -8.43
C HIS A 61 2.04 1.06 -6.97
N ALA A 62 1.87 2.02 -6.06
CA ALA A 62 2.16 1.81 -4.65
C ALA A 62 1.27 0.71 -4.03
N ILE A 63 -0.02 0.67 -4.39
CA ILE A 63 -0.94 -0.39 -3.94
C ILE A 63 -0.58 -1.73 -4.57
N ALA A 64 -0.36 -1.77 -5.90
CA ALA A 64 -0.03 -2.98 -6.65
C ALA A 64 1.26 -3.66 -6.16
N ALA A 65 2.24 -2.88 -5.69
CA ALA A 65 3.51 -3.39 -5.17
C ALA A 65 3.34 -4.37 -3.99
N TYR A 66 2.24 -4.29 -3.25
CA TYR A 66 1.95 -5.16 -2.11
C TYR A 66 1.11 -6.39 -2.47
N ALA A 67 0.64 -6.53 -3.71
CA ALA A 67 -0.23 -7.64 -4.10
C ALA A 67 0.41 -9.01 -3.82
N GLY A 68 1.71 -9.15 -4.10
CA GLY A 68 2.43 -10.41 -3.85
C GLY A 68 2.53 -10.79 -2.37
N SER A 69 2.60 -9.80 -1.48
CA SER A 69 2.63 -10.04 -0.02
C SER A 69 1.30 -10.60 0.50
N LEU A 70 0.19 -10.28 -0.15
CA LEU A 70 -1.17 -10.70 0.25
C LEU A 70 -1.75 -11.83 -0.62
N ALA A 71 -0.90 -12.57 -1.35
CA ALA A 71 -1.32 -13.62 -2.28
C ALA A 71 -2.27 -13.15 -3.39
N PHE A 72 -2.05 -11.94 -3.91
CA PHE A 72 -2.73 -11.35 -5.06
C PHE A 72 -4.25 -11.20 -4.91
N PRO A 73 -4.73 -10.47 -3.88
CA PRO A 73 -6.16 -10.23 -3.74
C PRO A 73 -6.64 -9.35 -4.90
N GLU A 74 -7.86 -9.63 -5.37
CA GLU A 74 -8.43 -9.02 -6.58
C GLU A 74 -8.34 -7.48 -6.59
N PRO A 75 -8.68 -6.75 -5.50
CA PRO A 75 -8.59 -5.29 -5.49
C PRO A 75 -7.20 -4.75 -5.83
N LEU A 76 -6.14 -5.39 -5.32
CA LEU A 76 -4.75 -4.96 -5.56
C LEU A 76 -4.30 -5.30 -6.98
N THR A 77 -4.74 -6.44 -7.51
CA THR A 77 -4.45 -6.83 -8.90
C THR A 77 -5.13 -5.90 -9.90
N THR A 78 -6.30 -5.37 -9.58
CA THR A 78 -7.00 -4.38 -10.40
C THR A 78 -6.19 -3.08 -10.53
N PHE A 79 -5.52 -2.62 -9.47
CA PHE A 79 -4.62 -1.47 -9.56
C PHE A 79 -3.41 -1.73 -10.47
N ALA A 80 -2.83 -2.94 -10.43
CA ALA A 80 -1.74 -3.31 -11.33
C ALA A 80 -2.19 -3.24 -12.79
N PHE A 81 -3.36 -3.81 -13.09
CA PHE A 81 -3.96 -3.77 -14.43
C PHE A 81 -4.24 -2.35 -14.91
N LEU A 82 -4.81 -1.49 -14.06
CA LEU A 82 -5.10 -0.09 -14.42
C LEU A 82 -3.82 0.71 -14.68
N ALA A 83 -2.76 0.46 -13.90
CA ALA A 83 -1.48 1.13 -14.08
C ALA A 83 -0.80 0.71 -15.40
N ASP A 84 -0.82 -0.59 -15.72
CA ASP A 84 -0.32 -1.11 -17.00
C ASP A 84 -1.10 -0.51 -18.19
N LEU A 85 -2.43 -0.45 -18.11
CA LEU A 85 -3.26 0.20 -19.14
C LEU A 85 -2.95 1.68 -19.31
N TRP A 86 -2.61 2.39 -18.22
CA TRP A 86 -2.29 3.81 -18.24
C TRP A 86 -0.97 4.08 -18.96
N GLU A 87 0.02 3.21 -18.77
CA GLU A 87 1.31 3.28 -19.45
C GLU A 87 1.12 3.10 -20.97
N ASP A 88 0.34 2.10 -21.36
CA ASP A 88 0.11 1.74 -22.77
C ASP A 88 -0.83 2.69 -23.52
N ASN A 89 -1.63 3.51 -22.82
CA ASN A 89 -2.73 4.25 -23.44
C ASN A 89 -2.77 5.74 -23.08
N ALA A 90 -1.87 6.52 -23.68
CA ALA A 90 -1.78 7.98 -23.48
C ALA A 90 -3.12 8.72 -23.65
N ALA A 91 -3.96 8.31 -24.63
CA ALA A 91 -5.24 8.95 -24.91
C ALA A 91 -6.31 8.70 -23.82
N LYS A 92 -6.15 7.67 -23.00
CA LYS A 92 -7.11 7.27 -21.95
C LYS A 92 -6.63 7.57 -20.53
N ARG A 93 -5.43 8.15 -20.35
CA ARG A 93 -4.84 8.38 -19.02
C ARG A 93 -5.76 9.08 -18.04
N ALA A 94 -6.42 10.16 -18.46
CA ALA A 94 -7.36 10.88 -17.59
C ALA A 94 -8.55 10.02 -17.15
N GLN A 95 -9.06 9.14 -18.02
CA GLN A 95 -10.13 8.22 -17.66
C GLN A 95 -9.61 7.13 -16.72
N LEU A 96 -8.46 6.55 -17.01
CA LEU A 96 -7.86 5.49 -16.19
C LEU A 96 -7.47 6.00 -14.79
N GLU A 97 -7.02 7.25 -14.67
CA GLU A 97 -6.80 7.90 -13.38
C GLU A 97 -8.09 8.06 -12.57
N GLN A 98 -9.22 8.38 -13.22
CA GLN A 98 -10.53 8.39 -12.56
C GLN A 98 -10.96 6.98 -12.14
N ASP A 99 -10.66 5.96 -12.95
CA ASP A 99 -10.96 4.56 -12.65
C ASP A 99 -10.17 4.11 -11.41
N MET A 100 -8.88 4.44 -11.31
CA MET A 100 -8.05 4.18 -10.12
C MET A 100 -8.64 4.82 -8.85
N VAL A 101 -9.12 6.06 -8.93
CA VAL A 101 -9.77 6.71 -7.78
C VAL A 101 -11.08 6.00 -7.41
N ARG A 102 -11.90 5.61 -8.39
CA ARG A 102 -13.16 4.87 -8.14
C ARG A 102 -12.92 3.51 -7.48
N GLU A 103 -11.89 2.79 -7.92
CA GLU A 103 -11.50 1.51 -7.29
C GLU A 103 -11.00 1.73 -5.86
N ALA A 104 -10.25 2.81 -5.61
CA ALA A 104 -9.82 3.15 -4.25
C ALA A 104 -11.02 3.45 -3.33
N GLU A 105 -12.03 4.18 -3.82
CA GLU A 105 -13.27 4.40 -3.07
C GLU A 105 -14.03 3.09 -2.80
N ALA A 106 -14.11 2.21 -3.80
CA ALA A 106 -14.79 0.92 -3.66
C ALA A 106 -14.09 0.03 -2.61
N MET A 107 -12.75 -0.04 -2.67
CA MET A 107 -11.95 -0.76 -1.70
C MET A 107 -12.14 -0.22 -0.27
N LEU A 108 -12.11 1.10 -0.09
CA LEU A 108 -12.32 1.72 1.23
C LEU A 108 -13.72 1.48 1.79
N ARG A 109 -14.75 1.42 0.94
CA ARG A 109 -16.11 1.07 1.37
C ARG A 109 -16.20 -0.40 1.81
N GLY A 110 -15.60 -1.32 1.05
CA GLY A 110 -15.63 -2.75 1.36
C GLY A 110 -14.88 -3.16 2.63
N MET A 111 -14.04 -2.27 3.20
CA MET A 111 -13.30 -2.50 4.44
C MET A 111 -13.98 -1.89 5.68
N GLY A 112 -15.08 -1.14 5.50
CA GLY A 112 -15.83 -0.53 6.59
C GLY A 112 -17.01 -1.36 7.10
N ASP A 113 -17.32 -2.47 6.44
CA ASP A 113 -18.34 -3.46 6.81
C ASP A 113 -17.72 -4.63 7.60
#